data_AF-A0A091NAQ9-F1
#
_entry.id   AF-A0A091NAQ9-F1
#
_cell.length_a   1.000
_cell.length_b   1.000
_cell.length_c   1.000
_cell.angle_alpha   90.00
_cell.angle_beta   90.00
_cell.angle_gamma   90.00
#
_symmetry.space_group_name_H-M   'P 1'
#
loop_
_entity.id
_entity.type
_entity.pdbx_description
1 polymer ?
#
loop_
_entity_poly.entity_id
_entity_poly.type
_entity_poly.pdbx_seq_one_letter_code
_entity_poly.pdbx_strand_id
1 'polypeptide(L)'
;QANNMVIHTACRHFHESQARPAAYTALLPLPWGADSPGRCQASQQTSGLVSWLAEATFVAKGGGVEVDVVLPAVRPTTCLVSVMLANNETGVVMPVAELSQHIHALNQRRATEGLPRILVHTDAAQMIGKGRVDVQELEGDYLTIVGHKFYGPRIGALYARGPGTTTPLHPMLFGGGQERSFRPGTENTPMIAGLGQAAELVSKNWEAYESHMRDVRDYLEAKLEASFGKQRIHLNSHFTGSKRLCNTSNFSILGPGLQGQRVLSRCKTLLASVGAACHSEKGDRPSSILLSCGIPYDVAQNALRLSVGRDTTRADVDLVVQDLVLAVGQLDQDQS
;
A
#
# COMPACT_ATOMS: atom_id res chain seq x y z
N GLN A 1 -7.68 0.80 10.30
CA GLN A 1 -7.96 -0.06 11.48
C GLN A 1 -7.42 -1.47 11.29
N ALA A 2 -7.75 -2.17 10.18
CA ALA A 2 -7.30 -3.54 9.91
C ALA A 2 -5.78 -3.75 10.06
N ASN A 3 -4.95 -2.99 9.34
CA ASN A 3 -3.48 -3.07 9.46
C ASN A 3 -2.98 -2.91 10.92
N ASN A 4 -3.54 -1.94 11.65
CA ASN A 4 -3.15 -1.70 13.05
C ASN A 4 -3.55 -2.87 13.96
N MET A 5 -4.69 -3.50 13.71
CA MET A 5 -5.16 -4.67 14.47
C MET A 5 -4.26 -5.88 14.25
N VAL A 6 -3.78 -6.07 13.02
CA VAL A 6 -2.79 -7.11 12.71
C VAL A 6 -1.47 -6.86 13.43
N ILE A 7 -0.96 -5.62 13.41
CA ILE A 7 0.29 -5.29 14.10
C ILE A 7 0.14 -5.44 15.62
N HIS A 8 -0.96 -4.95 16.19
CA HIS A 8 -1.29 -5.14 17.60
C HIS A 8 -1.33 -6.63 17.97
N THR A 9 -2.04 -7.42 17.16
CA THR A 9 -2.16 -8.87 17.34
C THR A 9 -0.79 -9.54 17.33
N ALA A 10 0.06 -9.24 16.35
CA ALA A 10 1.38 -9.86 16.23
C ALA A 10 2.29 -9.53 17.41
N CYS A 11 2.34 -8.26 17.82
CA CYS A 11 3.17 -7.83 18.95
C CYS A 11 2.70 -8.46 20.26
N ARG A 12 1.38 -8.45 20.51
CA ARG A 12 0.78 -9.04 21.70
C ARG A 12 1.01 -10.54 21.76
N HIS A 13 0.72 -11.25 20.67
CA HIS A 13 0.92 -12.69 20.59
C HIS A 13 2.38 -13.08 20.81
N PHE A 14 3.32 -12.33 20.21
CA PHE A 14 4.75 -12.54 20.46
C PHE A 14 5.10 -12.37 21.93
N HIS A 15 4.64 -11.30 22.59
CA HIS A 15 4.89 -11.08 24.02
C HIS A 15 4.31 -12.20 24.90
N GLU A 16 3.07 -12.60 24.66
CA GLU A 16 2.41 -13.69 25.38
C GLU A 16 3.13 -15.04 25.16
N SER A 17 3.72 -15.26 23.98
CA SER A 17 4.51 -16.48 23.69
C SER A 17 5.88 -16.52 24.38
N GLN A 18 6.44 -15.35 24.74
CA GLN A 18 7.74 -15.23 25.42
C GLN A 18 7.59 -15.26 26.96
N ALA A 19 6.46 -14.80 27.48
CA ALA A 19 6.15 -14.90 28.90
C ALA A 19 5.97 -16.39 29.28
N ARG A 20 6.95 -16.98 29.98
CA ARG A 20 6.77 -18.27 30.66
C ARG A 20 5.51 -18.20 31.55
N PRO A 21 4.79 -19.31 31.82
CA PRO A 21 3.62 -19.29 32.69
C PRO A 21 4.07 -19.05 34.14
N ALA A 22 4.31 -17.79 34.49
CA ALA A 22 4.45 -17.29 35.84
C ALA A 22 3.30 -16.30 36.06
N ALA A 23 2.58 -16.54 37.15
CA ALA A 23 1.40 -15.86 37.64
C ALA A 23 1.13 -14.46 37.06
N TYR A 24 -0.07 -14.32 36.50
CA TYR A 24 -0.73 -13.05 36.22
C TYR A 24 -0.49 -12.07 37.38
N THR A 25 0.35 -11.07 37.15
CA THR A 25 0.44 -9.91 38.01
C THR A 25 0.09 -8.71 37.14
N ALA A 26 -0.95 -7.99 37.57
CA ALA A 26 -1.59 -6.90 36.84
C ALA A 26 -0.59 -5.92 36.22
N LEU A 27 -0.84 -5.56 34.95
CA LEU A 27 -0.14 -4.48 34.26
C LEU A 27 -0.33 -3.16 35.03
N LEU A 28 0.75 -2.70 35.69
CA LEU A 28 0.88 -1.33 36.17
C LEU A 28 1.33 -0.42 35.00
N PRO A 29 0.85 0.83 34.91
CA PRO A 29 1.25 1.76 33.86
C PRO A 29 2.43 2.65 34.31
N LEU A 30 3.59 2.61 33.66
CA LEU A 30 4.72 3.54 33.91
C LEU A 30 5.66 3.61 32.67
N PRO A 31 6.56 4.62 32.53
CA PRO A 31 6.32 6.06 32.41
C PRO A 31 7.01 6.67 31.15
N TRP A 32 6.73 7.95 30.87
CA TRP A 32 7.28 8.79 29.79
C TRP A 32 8.83 8.85 29.74
N GLY A 33 9.44 8.79 28.55
CA GLY A 33 10.86 9.12 28.36
C GLY A 33 11.43 9.01 26.93
N ALA A 34 11.53 10.18 26.28
CA ALA A 34 12.53 10.70 25.33
C ALA A 34 13.02 9.92 24.07
N ASP A 35 13.04 10.70 22.98
CA ASP A 35 13.46 10.43 21.59
C ASP A 35 14.92 10.01 21.36
N SER A 36 15.16 9.34 20.22
CA SER A 36 16.37 9.48 19.39
C SER A 36 16.11 9.09 17.92
N PRO A 37 16.76 9.72 16.92
CA PRO A 37 16.22 9.84 15.56
C PRO A 37 16.87 8.88 14.54
N GLY A 38 16.06 8.41 13.59
CA GLY A 38 16.51 7.64 12.42
C GLY A 38 15.39 6.82 11.80
N ARG A 39 14.39 7.45 11.19
CA ARG A 39 13.28 6.75 10.51
C ARG A 39 13.15 7.21 9.07
N CYS A 40 13.27 6.27 8.14
CA CYS A 40 12.72 6.43 6.79
C CYS A 40 11.20 6.64 6.89
N GLN A 41 10.72 7.79 6.39
CA GLN A 41 9.31 8.21 6.41
C GLN A 41 8.49 7.56 5.28
N ALA A 42 8.51 6.24 5.15
CA ALA A 42 7.69 5.53 4.14
C ALA A 42 6.36 4.98 4.69
N SER A 43 6.05 5.19 5.98
CA SER A 43 4.76 4.77 6.55
C SER A 43 4.33 5.62 7.76
N GLN A 44 4.01 6.90 7.53
CA GLN A 44 3.46 7.77 8.59
C GLN A 44 2.12 7.28 9.17
N GLN A 45 1.42 6.33 8.54
CA GLN A 45 0.15 5.79 9.08
C GLN A 45 0.33 4.67 10.12
N THR A 46 1.50 4.02 10.17
CA THR A 46 1.82 2.97 11.16
C THR A 46 2.81 3.43 12.22
N SER A 47 3.51 4.55 12.00
CA SER A 47 4.64 4.95 12.84
C SER A 47 4.29 5.24 14.30
N GLY A 48 3.10 5.79 14.58
CA GLY A 48 2.73 6.19 15.95
C GLY A 48 2.38 5.03 16.89
N LEU A 49 1.82 3.93 16.37
CA LEU A 49 1.51 2.73 17.18
C LEU A 49 2.69 1.77 17.23
N VAL A 50 3.42 1.62 16.12
CA VAL A 50 4.54 0.68 16.04
C VAL A 50 5.72 1.15 16.88
N SER A 51 5.99 2.47 16.95
CA SER A 51 7.16 3.00 17.67
C SER A 51 7.23 2.64 19.16
N TRP A 52 6.09 2.36 19.80
CA TRP A 52 6.03 2.03 21.23
C TRP A 52 5.89 0.53 21.51
N LEU A 53 5.57 -0.28 20.49
CA LEU A 53 5.25 -1.70 20.62
C LEU A 53 6.32 -2.63 20.02
N ALA A 54 7.01 -2.20 18.96
CA ALA A 54 8.02 -3.02 18.28
C ALA A 54 9.03 -2.17 17.48
N GLU A 55 10.21 -2.73 17.24
CA GLU A 55 11.13 -2.21 16.22
C GLU A 55 10.57 -2.55 14.82
N ALA A 56 10.64 -1.59 13.90
CA ALA A 56 10.24 -1.78 12.51
C ALA A 56 11.46 -1.69 11.58
N THR A 57 11.72 -2.76 10.83
CA THR A 57 12.70 -2.75 9.74
C THR A 57 11.98 -2.53 8.42
N PHE A 58 12.35 -1.45 7.71
CA PHE A 58 11.80 -1.15 6.38
C PHE A 58 12.74 -1.71 5.32
N VAL A 59 12.19 -2.52 4.43
CA VAL A 59 12.95 -3.20 3.37
C VAL A 59 12.36 -2.79 2.02
N ALA A 60 13.17 -2.16 1.17
CA ALA A 60 12.81 -1.80 -0.20
C ALA A 60 14.07 -1.79 -1.07
N LYS A 61 13.96 -2.29 -2.31
CA LYS A 61 15.02 -2.22 -3.32
C LYS A 61 14.39 -2.13 -4.71
N GLY A 62 14.81 -1.16 -5.52
CA GLY A 62 14.45 -1.10 -6.95
C GLY A 62 12.95 -1.01 -7.25
N GLY A 63 12.17 -0.35 -6.39
CA GLY A 63 10.74 -0.10 -6.60
C GLY A 63 9.79 -1.27 -6.33
N GLY A 64 10.33 -2.42 -5.93
CA GLY A 64 9.60 -3.58 -5.47
C GLY A 64 10.10 -4.12 -4.13
N VAL A 65 9.48 -5.22 -3.69
CA VAL A 65 9.96 -6.05 -2.59
C VAL A 65 10.58 -7.30 -3.21
N GLU A 66 11.87 -7.52 -2.95
CA GLU A 66 12.60 -8.74 -3.32
C GLU A 66 12.67 -9.66 -2.10
N VAL A 67 12.30 -10.94 -2.27
CA VAL A 67 12.31 -11.94 -1.18
C VAL A 67 13.71 -12.07 -0.57
N ASP A 68 14.75 -12.03 -1.40
CA ASP A 68 16.16 -12.11 -1.00
C ASP A 68 16.63 -10.93 -0.15
N VAL A 69 15.89 -9.81 -0.13
CA VAL A 69 16.19 -8.67 0.75
C VAL A 69 15.40 -8.78 2.05
N VAL A 70 14.20 -9.35 2.03
CA VAL A 70 13.38 -9.52 3.23
C VAL A 70 13.95 -10.59 4.16
N LEU A 71 14.36 -11.74 3.63
CA LEU A 71 14.80 -12.87 4.47
C LEU A 71 16.03 -12.56 5.34
N PRO A 72 17.09 -11.88 4.85
CA PRO A 72 18.22 -11.49 5.69
C PRO A 72 17.89 -10.47 6.77
N ALA A 73 16.79 -9.71 6.61
CA ALA A 73 16.33 -8.74 7.61
C ALA A 73 15.57 -9.39 8.78
N VAL A 74 15.17 -10.67 8.64
CA VAL A 74 14.46 -11.41 9.68
C VAL A 74 15.39 -11.70 10.86
N ARG A 75 14.91 -11.42 12.07
CA ARG A 75 15.60 -11.64 13.34
C ARG A 75 14.88 -12.71 14.17
N PRO A 76 15.50 -13.25 15.24
CA PRO A 76 14.80 -14.13 16.18
C PRO A 76 13.53 -13.48 16.77
N THR A 77 13.53 -12.17 16.94
CA THR A 77 12.42 -11.37 17.49
C THR A 77 11.40 -10.90 16.45
N THR A 78 11.57 -11.24 15.17
CA THR A 78 10.57 -10.89 14.15
C THR A 78 9.28 -11.68 14.37
N CYS A 79 8.15 -10.98 14.48
CA CYS A 79 6.82 -11.56 14.70
C CYS A 79 5.84 -11.36 13.53
N LEU A 80 6.12 -10.41 12.65
CA LEU A 80 5.26 -10.05 11.53
C LEU A 80 6.08 -9.62 10.33
N VAL A 81 5.72 -10.12 9.15
CA VAL A 81 6.09 -9.58 7.85
C VAL A 81 4.83 -9.00 7.23
N SER A 82 4.81 -7.70 6.98
CA SER A 82 3.66 -6.98 6.41
C SER A 82 4.06 -6.31 5.11
N VAL A 83 3.43 -6.68 4.01
CA VAL A 83 3.73 -6.17 2.67
C VAL A 83 2.45 -5.82 1.92
N MET A 84 2.35 -4.62 1.36
CA MET A 84 1.22 -4.30 0.47
C MET A 84 1.26 -5.18 -0.78
N LEU A 85 0.11 -5.69 -1.22
CA LEU A 85 0.04 -6.54 -2.42
C LEU A 85 0.35 -5.75 -3.69
N ALA A 86 -0.03 -4.48 -3.72
CA ALA A 86 0.32 -3.56 -4.79
C ALA A 86 0.55 -2.15 -4.25
N ASN A 87 1.58 -1.49 -4.75
CA ASN A 87 1.94 -0.14 -4.38
C ASN A 87 0.95 0.88 -4.95
N ASN A 88 0.41 1.72 -4.08
CA ASN A 88 -0.57 2.74 -4.45
C ASN A 88 0.02 3.92 -5.24
N GLU A 89 1.34 4.08 -5.27
CA GLU A 89 2.03 5.18 -5.93
C GLU A 89 2.66 4.77 -7.26
N THR A 90 3.46 3.70 -7.28
CA THR A 90 4.11 3.20 -8.49
C THR A 90 3.27 2.16 -9.24
N GLY A 91 2.28 1.56 -8.58
CA GLY A 91 1.50 0.46 -9.13
C GLY A 91 2.21 -0.90 -9.09
N VAL A 92 3.46 -1.00 -8.61
CA VAL A 92 4.20 -2.27 -8.57
C VAL A 92 3.48 -3.30 -7.70
N VAL A 93 3.32 -4.51 -8.22
CA VAL A 93 2.73 -5.67 -7.52
C VAL A 93 3.83 -6.45 -6.83
N MET A 94 3.68 -6.71 -5.54
CA MET A 94 4.68 -7.37 -4.72
C MET A 94 4.55 -8.90 -4.78
N PRO A 95 5.65 -9.66 -4.67
CA PRO A 95 5.64 -11.13 -4.75
C PRO A 95 5.18 -11.77 -3.43
N VAL A 96 3.95 -11.46 -3.00
CA VAL A 96 3.43 -11.87 -1.67
C VAL A 96 3.30 -13.39 -1.54
N ALA A 97 2.90 -14.10 -2.59
CA ALA A 97 2.79 -15.56 -2.56
C ALA A 97 4.15 -16.22 -2.31
N GLU A 98 5.16 -15.83 -3.10
CA GLU A 98 6.54 -16.29 -2.96
C GLU A 98 7.08 -15.95 -1.57
N LEU A 99 6.91 -14.70 -1.12
CA LEU A 99 7.34 -14.29 0.21
C LEU A 99 6.68 -15.13 1.31
N SER A 100 5.38 -15.40 1.19
CA SER A 100 4.64 -16.22 2.16
C SER A 100 5.19 -17.64 2.22
N GLN A 101 5.47 -18.27 1.08
CA GLN A 101 6.07 -19.61 1.02
C GLN A 101 7.43 -19.66 1.73
N HIS A 102 8.30 -18.68 1.47
CA HIS A 102 9.61 -18.60 2.12
C HIS A 102 9.51 -18.39 3.63
N ILE A 103 8.57 -17.55 4.08
CA ILE A 103 8.30 -17.36 5.52
C ILE A 103 7.71 -18.62 6.16
N HIS A 104 6.85 -19.37 5.47
CA HIS A 104 6.34 -20.66 5.96
C HIS A 104 7.48 -21.68 6.14
N ALA A 105 8.37 -21.82 5.15
CA ALA A 105 9.54 -22.68 5.26
C ALA A 105 10.48 -22.23 6.39
N LEU A 106 10.65 -20.92 6.59
CA LEU A 106 11.41 -20.38 7.72
C LEU A 106 10.75 -20.70 9.06
N ASN A 107 9.43 -20.61 9.16
CA ASN A 107 8.69 -20.94 10.37
C ASN A 107 8.83 -22.40 10.80
N GLN A 108 8.95 -23.34 9.85
CA GLN A 108 9.23 -24.74 10.18
C GLN A 108 10.60 -24.89 10.87
N ARG A 109 11.63 -24.20 10.39
CA ARG A 109 12.95 -24.18 11.03
C ARG A 109 12.91 -23.52 12.40
N ARG A 110 12.27 -22.35 12.49
CA ARG A 110 12.09 -21.60 13.74
C ARG A 110 11.41 -22.43 14.83
N ALA A 111 10.41 -23.25 14.47
CA ALA A 111 9.75 -24.15 15.40
C ALA A 111 10.73 -25.15 16.03
N THR A 112 11.65 -25.72 15.24
CA THR A 112 12.70 -26.63 15.76
C THR A 112 13.72 -25.93 16.66
N GLU A 113 13.91 -24.62 16.48
CA GLU A 113 14.80 -23.77 17.27
C GLU A 113 14.11 -23.17 18.51
N GLY A 114 12.82 -23.48 18.74
CA GLY A 114 12.03 -22.90 19.84
C GLY A 114 11.72 -21.41 19.65
N LEU A 115 11.85 -20.89 18.42
CA LEU A 115 11.56 -19.51 18.09
C LEU A 115 10.08 -19.33 17.70
N PRO A 116 9.48 -18.17 18.01
CA PRO A 116 8.08 -17.91 17.69
C PRO A 116 7.87 -17.79 16.18
N ARG A 117 6.67 -18.19 15.73
CA ARG A 117 6.22 -18.09 14.34
C ARG A 117 6.16 -16.62 13.89
N ILE A 118 6.62 -16.37 12.67
CA ILE A 118 6.45 -15.11 11.95
C ILE A 118 5.11 -15.15 11.21
N LEU A 119 4.25 -14.18 11.48
CA LEU A 119 2.97 -14.01 10.79
C LEU A 119 3.16 -13.25 9.48
N VAL A 120 2.32 -13.51 8.48
CA VAL A 120 2.34 -12.82 7.18
C VAL A 120 1.05 -12.03 6.94
N HIS A 121 1.18 -10.74 6.71
CA HIS A 121 0.08 -9.85 6.38
C HIS A 121 0.26 -9.21 5.02
N THR A 122 -0.83 -9.10 4.26
CA THR A 122 -0.85 -8.28 3.07
C THR A 122 -1.97 -7.26 3.01
N ASP A 123 -1.63 -6.03 2.64
CA ASP A 123 -2.62 -4.99 2.33
C ASP A 123 -3.02 -5.09 0.86
N ALA A 124 -4.23 -5.59 0.60
CA ALA A 124 -4.76 -5.80 -0.74
C ALA A 124 -5.63 -4.63 -1.24
N ALA A 125 -5.64 -3.49 -0.53
CA ALA A 125 -6.50 -2.35 -0.84
C ALA A 125 -6.45 -1.93 -2.31
N GLN A 126 -5.25 -1.95 -2.92
CA GLN A 126 -5.10 -1.53 -4.31
C GLN A 126 -5.33 -2.64 -5.33
N MET A 127 -5.12 -3.91 -4.97
CA MET A 127 -5.20 -5.01 -5.93
C MET A 127 -6.64 -5.48 -6.19
N ILE A 128 -7.50 -5.48 -5.17
CA ILE A 128 -8.90 -5.93 -5.33
C ILE A 128 -9.61 -5.08 -6.38
N GLY A 129 -10.29 -5.74 -7.31
CA GLY A 129 -10.97 -5.11 -8.45
C GLY A 129 -10.08 -4.68 -9.60
N LYS A 130 -8.77 -4.95 -9.53
CA LYS A 130 -7.75 -4.59 -10.53
C LYS A 130 -6.90 -5.77 -10.97
N GLY A 131 -7.16 -6.94 -10.40
CA GLY A 131 -6.53 -8.21 -10.71
C GLY A 131 -7.00 -9.27 -9.71
N ARG A 132 -6.57 -10.51 -9.94
CA ARG A 132 -6.94 -11.65 -9.09
C ARG A 132 -6.31 -11.53 -7.70
N VAL A 133 -7.12 -11.78 -6.67
CA VAL A 133 -6.69 -11.89 -5.27
C VAL A 133 -7.29 -13.17 -4.71
N ASP A 134 -6.43 -14.14 -4.40
CA ASP A 134 -6.83 -15.42 -3.85
C ASP A 134 -6.01 -15.70 -2.60
N VAL A 135 -6.68 -15.79 -1.45
CA VAL A 135 -6.02 -16.01 -0.16
C VAL A 135 -5.38 -17.40 -0.06
N GLN A 136 -5.82 -18.38 -0.85
CA GLN A 136 -5.17 -19.69 -0.89
C GLN A 136 -3.87 -19.63 -1.68
N GLU A 137 -3.83 -18.89 -2.79
CA GLU A 137 -2.60 -18.71 -3.57
C GLU A 137 -1.58 -17.79 -2.89
N LEU A 138 -2.07 -16.77 -2.19
CA LEU A 138 -1.20 -15.83 -1.47
C LEU A 138 -0.60 -16.44 -0.21
N GLU A 139 -1.24 -17.48 0.35
CA GLU A 139 -0.81 -18.19 1.58
C GLU A 139 -0.59 -17.30 2.82
N GLY A 140 -1.00 -16.03 2.80
CA GLY A 140 -0.90 -15.12 3.93
C GLY A 140 -1.80 -15.52 5.12
N ASP A 141 -1.42 -15.07 6.32
CA ASP A 141 -2.22 -15.20 7.54
C ASP A 141 -3.35 -14.17 7.59
N TYR A 142 -3.06 -12.96 7.11
CA TYR A 142 -3.98 -11.82 7.12
C TYR A 142 -4.04 -11.12 5.77
N LEU A 143 -5.22 -10.64 5.40
CA LEU A 143 -5.41 -9.80 4.21
C LEU A 143 -6.35 -8.64 4.50
N THR A 144 -5.90 -7.42 4.25
CA THR A 144 -6.70 -6.20 4.44
C THR A 144 -7.49 -5.86 3.17
N ILE A 145 -8.80 -5.60 3.35
CA ILE A 145 -9.77 -5.28 2.30
C ILE A 145 -10.30 -3.87 2.53
N VAL A 146 -10.38 -3.05 1.47
CA VAL A 146 -10.82 -1.65 1.54
C VAL A 146 -11.85 -1.35 0.45
N GLY A 147 -13.13 -1.23 0.82
CA GLY A 147 -14.27 -1.15 -0.10
C GLY A 147 -14.17 -0.03 -1.13
N HIS A 148 -13.93 1.20 -0.67
CA HIS A 148 -13.89 2.38 -1.54
C HIS A 148 -12.73 2.40 -2.55
N LYS A 149 -11.82 1.42 -2.52
CA LYS A 149 -10.77 1.24 -3.53
C LYS A 149 -11.19 0.34 -4.69
N PHE A 150 -12.34 -0.31 -4.57
CA PHE A 150 -12.99 -1.12 -5.61
C PHE A 150 -14.49 -0.79 -5.71
N TYR A 151 -14.83 0.50 -5.60
CA TYR A 151 -16.17 1.06 -5.81
C TYR A 151 -17.24 0.60 -4.80
N GLY A 152 -16.81 0.04 -3.66
CA GLY A 152 -17.67 -0.16 -2.50
C GLY A 152 -17.76 1.07 -1.60
N PRO A 153 -18.55 1.00 -0.52
CA PRO A 153 -18.61 2.04 0.48
C PRO A 153 -17.27 2.24 1.23
N ARG A 154 -17.15 3.35 1.97
CA ARG A 154 -15.98 3.67 2.83
C ARG A 154 -15.94 2.81 4.11
N ILE A 155 -15.89 1.49 3.92
CA ILE A 155 -15.73 0.44 4.92
C ILE A 155 -14.60 -0.50 4.48
N GLY A 156 -14.11 -1.34 5.40
CA GLY A 156 -13.13 -2.38 5.09
C GLY A 156 -13.41 -3.66 5.87
N ALA A 157 -12.63 -4.68 5.57
CA ALA A 157 -12.64 -5.97 6.27
C ALA A 157 -11.20 -6.45 6.48
N LEU A 158 -11.01 -7.33 7.46
CA LEU A 158 -9.77 -8.05 7.68
C LEU A 158 -10.06 -9.53 7.53
N TYR A 159 -9.49 -10.15 6.51
CA TYR A 159 -9.42 -11.60 6.45
C TYR A 159 -8.31 -12.08 7.40
N ALA A 160 -8.61 -13.12 8.16
CA ALA A 160 -7.66 -13.85 8.98
C ALA A 160 -7.88 -15.35 8.78
N ARG A 161 -6.81 -16.12 8.54
CA ARG A 161 -6.90 -17.57 8.34
C ARG A 161 -7.16 -18.28 9.66
N GLY A 162 -8.38 -18.81 9.85
CA GLY A 162 -8.76 -19.49 11.10
C GLY A 162 -8.54 -18.61 12.35
N PRO A 163 -9.28 -17.49 12.47
CA PRO A 163 -9.04 -16.50 13.51
C PRO A 163 -9.33 -17.09 14.89
N GLY A 164 -8.34 -16.99 15.78
CA GLY A 164 -8.36 -17.54 17.14
C GLY A 164 -8.04 -19.02 17.24
N THR A 165 -7.77 -19.71 16.13
CA THR A 165 -7.38 -21.13 16.11
C THR A 165 -6.00 -21.30 15.48
N THR A 166 -5.90 -21.16 14.16
CA THR A 166 -4.62 -21.30 13.42
C THR A 166 -3.81 -20.01 13.40
N THR A 167 -4.50 -18.87 13.48
CA THR A 167 -3.88 -17.54 13.46
C THR A 167 -4.41 -16.73 14.64
N PRO A 168 -3.53 -16.14 15.47
CA PRO A 168 -3.95 -15.33 16.60
C PRO A 168 -4.75 -14.12 16.13
N LEU A 169 -5.68 -13.64 16.94
CA LEU A 169 -6.39 -12.40 16.64
C LEU A 169 -6.81 -11.75 17.94
N HIS A 170 -6.27 -10.56 18.22
CA HIS A 170 -6.53 -9.84 19.46
C HIS A 170 -7.31 -8.54 19.19
N PRO A 171 -8.40 -8.29 19.92
CA PRO A 171 -9.18 -7.07 19.73
C PRO A 171 -8.38 -5.85 20.21
N MET A 172 -8.41 -4.76 19.41
CA MET A 172 -7.86 -3.46 19.82
C MET A 172 -8.88 -2.61 20.61
N LEU A 173 -10.16 -2.93 20.45
CA LEU A 173 -11.27 -2.24 21.11
C LEU A 173 -11.92 -3.21 22.10
N PHE A 174 -12.48 -2.67 23.17
CA PHE A 174 -13.21 -3.45 24.17
C PHE A 174 -14.69 -3.04 24.14
N GLY A 175 -15.60 -4.00 24.32
CA GLY A 175 -17.03 -3.78 24.22
C GLY A 175 -17.79 -5.10 24.16
N GLY A 176 -18.94 -5.10 23.45
CA GLY A 176 -19.77 -6.30 23.27
C GLY A 176 -19.12 -7.43 22.45
N GLY A 177 -19.89 -8.49 22.19
CA GLY A 177 -19.41 -9.70 21.49
C GLY A 177 -19.51 -9.67 19.96
N GLN A 178 -19.68 -8.50 19.33
CA GLN A 178 -19.77 -8.39 17.86
C GLN A 178 -18.51 -8.92 17.17
N GLU A 179 -18.64 -9.36 15.92
CA GLU A 179 -17.53 -9.92 15.13
C GLU A 179 -16.76 -11.01 15.90
N ARG A 180 -17.51 -11.91 16.58
CA ARG A 180 -16.96 -12.98 17.43
C ARG A 180 -16.04 -12.47 18.54
N SER A 181 -16.33 -11.28 19.06
CA SER A 181 -15.52 -10.53 20.05
C SER A 181 -14.17 -10.00 19.54
N PHE A 182 -13.86 -10.14 18.24
CA PHE A 182 -12.60 -9.61 17.68
C PHE A 182 -12.67 -8.13 17.33
N ARG A 183 -13.86 -7.60 17.06
CA ARG A 183 -14.08 -6.18 16.76
C ARG A 183 -15.44 -5.75 17.33
N PRO A 184 -15.49 -5.32 18.61
CA PRO A 184 -16.73 -4.87 19.22
C PRO A 184 -17.27 -3.58 18.59
N GLY A 185 -18.57 -3.36 18.79
CA GLY A 185 -19.31 -2.20 18.30
C GLY A 185 -20.34 -2.57 17.24
N THR A 186 -21.49 -1.90 17.26
CA THR A 186 -22.63 -2.19 16.40
C THR A 186 -22.24 -2.26 14.93
N GLU A 187 -22.67 -3.33 14.26
CA GLU A 187 -22.43 -3.59 12.86
C GLU A 187 -23.10 -2.51 11.99
N ASN A 188 -22.34 -1.92 11.09
CA ASN A 188 -22.88 -0.95 10.13
C ASN A 188 -23.48 -1.69 8.93
N THR A 189 -24.67 -2.26 9.13
CA THR A 189 -25.33 -3.17 8.18
C THR A 189 -25.38 -2.64 6.74
N PRO A 190 -25.76 -1.37 6.46
CA PRO A 190 -25.78 -0.85 5.09
C PRO A 190 -24.39 -0.83 4.43
N MET A 191 -23.35 -0.47 5.19
CA MET A 191 -21.99 -0.45 4.67
C MET A 191 -21.45 -1.86 4.43
N ILE A 192 -21.78 -2.81 5.31
CA ILE A 192 -21.42 -4.24 5.15
C ILE A 192 -22.11 -4.81 3.90
N ALA A 193 -23.40 -4.55 3.71
CA ALA A 193 -24.14 -4.97 2.54
C ALA A 193 -23.55 -4.39 1.24
N GLY A 194 -23.23 -3.09 1.23
CA GLY A 194 -22.60 -2.45 0.08
C GLY A 194 -21.19 -2.98 -0.22
N LEU A 195 -20.41 -3.34 0.80
CA LEU A 195 -19.11 -4.00 0.62
C LEU A 195 -19.29 -5.38 -0.04
N GLY A 196 -20.26 -6.17 0.44
CA GLY A 196 -20.60 -7.47 -0.13
C GLY A 196 -21.01 -7.37 -1.60
N GLN A 197 -21.89 -6.42 -1.93
CA GLN A 197 -22.33 -6.17 -3.31
C GLN A 197 -21.15 -5.78 -4.21
N ALA A 198 -20.27 -4.89 -3.75
CA ALA A 198 -19.09 -4.50 -4.52
C ALA A 198 -18.13 -5.67 -4.74
N ALA A 199 -17.94 -6.52 -3.72
CA ALA A 199 -17.12 -7.73 -3.82
C ALA A 199 -17.71 -8.75 -4.79
N GLU A 200 -19.03 -8.94 -4.80
CA GLU A 200 -19.72 -9.83 -5.75
C GLU A 200 -19.52 -9.34 -7.20
N LEU A 201 -19.74 -8.04 -7.46
CA LEU A 201 -19.55 -7.45 -8.78
C LEU A 201 -18.11 -7.59 -9.26
N VAL A 202 -17.14 -7.31 -8.39
CA VAL A 202 -15.71 -7.50 -8.68
C VAL A 202 -15.41 -8.97 -9.01
N SER A 203 -15.89 -9.91 -8.20
CA SER A 203 -15.62 -11.34 -8.39
C SER A 203 -16.10 -11.85 -9.74
N LYS A 204 -17.22 -11.31 -10.26
CA LYS A 204 -17.77 -11.68 -11.57
C LYS A 204 -17.09 -11.01 -12.76
N ASN A 205 -16.46 -9.84 -12.58
CA ASN A 205 -16.08 -8.96 -13.68
C ASN A 205 -14.62 -8.48 -13.65
N TRP A 206 -13.79 -8.91 -12.70
CA TRP A 206 -12.46 -8.34 -12.49
C TRP A 206 -11.55 -8.44 -13.73
N GLU A 207 -11.65 -9.50 -14.54
CA GLU A 207 -10.86 -9.65 -15.77
C GLU A 207 -11.20 -8.57 -16.80
N ALA A 208 -12.49 -8.30 -16.99
CA ALA A 208 -12.95 -7.25 -17.89
C ALA A 208 -12.52 -5.86 -17.39
N TYR A 209 -12.64 -5.62 -16.08
CA TYR A 209 -12.20 -4.37 -15.46
C TYR A 209 -10.68 -4.17 -15.59
N GLU A 210 -9.91 -5.23 -15.33
CA GLU A 210 -8.46 -5.21 -15.49
C GLU A 210 -8.07 -4.92 -16.94
N SER A 211 -8.67 -5.62 -17.91
CA SER A 211 -8.39 -5.44 -19.33
C SER A 211 -8.69 -4.01 -19.79
N HIS A 212 -9.87 -3.48 -19.46
CA HIS A 212 -10.24 -2.11 -19.80
C HIS A 212 -9.29 -1.07 -19.18
N MET A 213 -9.06 -1.15 -17.87
CA MET A 213 -8.16 -0.20 -17.19
C MET A 213 -6.73 -0.26 -17.75
N ARG A 214 -6.25 -1.47 -18.08
CA ARG A 214 -4.94 -1.68 -18.71
C ARG A 214 -4.84 -0.97 -20.06
N ASP A 215 -5.83 -1.16 -20.93
CA ASP A 215 -5.90 -0.52 -22.25
C ASP A 215 -5.87 1.01 -22.13
N VAL A 216 -6.69 1.57 -21.24
CA VAL A 216 -6.80 3.03 -21.07
C VAL A 216 -5.54 3.61 -20.43
N ARG A 217 -4.93 2.91 -19.46
CA ARG A 217 -3.65 3.30 -18.88
C ARG A 217 -2.53 3.29 -19.92
N ASP A 218 -2.45 2.25 -20.74
CA ASP A 218 -1.42 2.14 -21.79
C ASP A 218 -1.62 3.22 -22.87
N TYR A 219 -2.88 3.53 -23.20
CA TYR A 219 -3.21 4.65 -24.07
C TYR A 219 -2.78 6.00 -23.47
N LEU A 220 -3.00 6.23 -22.18
CA LEU A 220 -2.52 7.43 -21.46
C LEU A 220 -1.00 7.56 -21.55
N GLU A 221 -0.25 6.50 -21.25
CA GLU A 221 1.22 6.52 -21.31
C GLU A 221 1.72 6.81 -22.72
N ALA A 222 1.14 6.16 -23.75
CA ALA A 222 1.48 6.41 -25.14
C ALA A 222 1.17 7.86 -25.58
N LYS A 223 0.05 8.43 -25.12
CA LYS A 223 -0.32 9.82 -25.42
C LYS A 223 0.61 10.82 -24.76
N LEU A 224 0.99 10.59 -23.50
CA LEU A 224 1.97 11.43 -22.80
C LEU A 224 3.31 11.44 -23.56
N GLU A 225 3.82 10.26 -23.93
CA GLU A 225 5.06 10.16 -24.71
C GLU A 225 4.96 10.85 -26.08
N ALA A 226 3.82 10.73 -26.77
CA ALA A 226 3.61 11.36 -28.07
C ALA A 226 3.52 12.90 -27.97
N SER A 227 2.87 13.43 -26.93
CA SER A 227 2.65 14.86 -26.75
C SER A 227 3.87 15.61 -26.22
N PHE A 228 4.63 15.02 -25.30
CA PHE A 228 5.79 15.67 -24.68
C PHE A 228 7.14 15.22 -25.27
N GLY A 229 7.16 14.07 -25.96
CA GLY A 229 8.36 13.41 -26.44
C GLY A 229 8.98 12.48 -25.38
N LYS A 230 9.52 11.34 -25.82
CA LYS A 230 10.10 10.31 -24.95
C LYS A 230 11.25 10.80 -24.07
N GLN A 231 11.96 11.85 -24.49
CA GLN A 231 13.05 12.42 -23.69
C GLN A 231 12.57 13.36 -22.58
N ARG A 232 11.29 13.78 -22.63
CA ARG A 232 10.68 14.68 -21.65
C ARG A 232 9.73 13.96 -20.69
N ILE A 233 9.51 12.66 -20.86
CA ILE A 233 8.65 11.84 -19.99
C ILE A 233 9.48 10.72 -19.37
N HIS A 234 9.40 10.61 -18.05
CA HIS A 234 9.96 9.48 -17.31
C HIS A 234 8.84 8.70 -16.62
N LEU A 235 8.68 7.40 -16.93
CA LEU A 235 7.68 6.56 -16.28
C LEU A 235 8.24 5.97 -14.98
N ASN A 236 7.72 6.41 -13.84
CA ASN A 236 8.14 6.01 -12.49
C ASN A 236 7.54 4.67 -12.01
N SER A 237 7.03 3.88 -12.95
CA SER A 237 6.27 2.65 -12.70
C SER A 237 6.79 1.43 -13.48
N HIS A 238 7.79 1.63 -14.36
CA HIS A 238 8.33 0.60 -15.22
C HIS A 238 9.66 0.09 -14.67
N PHE A 239 9.60 -0.84 -13.72
CA PHE A 239 10.78 -1.55 -13.21
C PHE A 239 10.92 -2.88 -13.96
N THR A 240 12.12 -3.18 -14.45
CA THR A 240 12.40 -4.40 -15.22
C THR A 240 11.95 -5.65 -14.46
N GLY A 241 11.13 -6.49 -15.10
CA GLY A 241 10.61 -7.74 -14.52
C GLY A 241 9.46 -7.57 -13.52
N SER A 242 9.07 -6.34 -13.16
CA SER A 242 7.97 -6.10 -12.21
C SER A 242 6.60 -6.22 -12.87
N LYS A 243 5.65 -6.81 -12.14
CA LYS A 243 4.21 -6.70 -12.47
C LYS A 243 3.68 -5.37 -11.94
N ARG A 244 2.69 -4.79 -12.61
CA ARG A 244 2.07 -3.52 -12.21
C ARG A 244 0.55 -3.54 -12.31
N LEU A 245 -0.10 -2.73 -11.49
CA LEU A 245 -1.53 -2.48 -11.52
C LEU A 245 -1.97 -2.03 -12.91
N CYS A 246 -3.11 -2.54 -13.35
CA CYS A 246 -3.69 -2.19 -14.65
C CYS A 246 -4.07 -0.71 -14.77
N ASN A 247 -4.24 0.01 -13.66
CA ASN A 247 -4.90 1.31 -13.67
C ASN A 247 -4.01 2.49 -13.26
N THR A 248 -2.82 2.23 -12.72
CA THR A 248 -1.97 3.27 -12.11
C THR A 248 -0.87 3.65 -13.08
N SER A 249 -0.76 4.94 -13.39
CA SER A 249 0.37 5.50 -14.13
C SER A 249 1.02 6.60 -13.29
N ASN A 250 2.30 6.41 -12.99
CA ASN A 250 3.13 7.41 -12.32
C ASN A 250 4.23 7.82 -13.29
N PHE A 251 4.32 9.11 -13.57
CA PHE A 251 5.26 9.66 -14.54
C PHE A 251 5.72 11.03 -14.10
N SER A 252 6.87 11.46 -14.63
CA SER A 252 7.41 12.79 -14.43
C SER A 252 7.58 13.48 -15.76
N ILE A 253 7.18 14.75 -15.84
CA ILE A 253 7.47 15.61 -16.98
C ILE A 253 8.79 16.32 -16.69
N LEU A 254 9.82 16.01 -17.47
CA LEU A 254 11.17 16.50 -17.25
C LEU A 254 11.29 17.95 -17.72
N GLY A 255 11.91 18.78 -16.89
CA GLY A 255 12.16 20.18 -17.18
C GLY A 255 12.25 21.04 -15.91
N PRO A 256 12.97 22.18 -15.99
CA PRO A 256 13.06 23.10 -14.87
C PRO A 256 11.69 23.67 -14.52
N GLY A 257 11.40 23.81 -13.22
CA GLY A 257 10.17 24.40 -12.72
C GLY A 257 8.88 23.57 -12.93
N LEU A 258 8.96 22.38 -13.55
CA LEU A 258 7.81 21.49 -13.80
C LEU A 258 7.48 20.57 -12.61
N GLN A 259 7.57 21.10 -11.40
CA GLN A 259 7.17 20.41 -10.19
C GLN A 259 5.72 19.94 -10.32
N GLY A 260 5.42 18.69 -9.96
CA GLY A 260 4.10 18.10 -10.21
C GLY A 260 2.94 18.94 -9.66
N GLN A 261 3.14 19.56 -8.49
CA GLN A 261 2.11 20.42 -7.87
C GLN A 261 1.86 21.70 -8.68
N ARG A 262 2.90 22.30 -9.27
CA ARG A 262 2.78 23.47 -10.13
C ARG A 262 2.09 23.12 -11.44
N VAL A 263 2.41 21.96 -12.02
CA VAL A 263 1.73 21.50 -13.23
C VAL A 263 0.23 21.28 -12.95
N LEU A 264 -0.12 20.58 -11.86
CA LEU A 264 -1.52 20.36 -11.49
C LEU A 264 -2.26 21.66 -11.17
N SER A 265 -1.62 22.66 -10.55
CA SER A 265 -2.28 23.93 -10.22
C SER A 265 -2.64 24.77 -11.45
N ARG A 266 -2.05 24.45 -12.61
CA ARG A 266 -2.38 25.08 -13.91
C ARG A 266 -3.40 24.28 -14.73
N CYS A 267 -3.62 23.00 -14.40
CA CYS A 267 -4.64 22.18 -15.04
C CYS A 267 -6.05 22.64 -14.64
N LYS A 268 -7.00 22.58 -15.57
CA LYS A 268 -8.40 23.02 -15.34
C LYS A 268 -9.40 21.87 -15.33
N THR A 269 -9.10 20.80 -16.04
CA THR A 269 -9.97 19.64 -16.28
C THR A 269 -9.56 18.47 -15.41
N LEU A 270 -8.26 18.34 -15.13
CA LEU A 270 -7.70 17.24 -14.36
C LEU A 270 -7.87 17.44 -12.85
N LEU A 271 -8.61 16.53 -12.22
CA LEU A 271 -8.63 16.36 -10.77
C LEU A 271 -7.68 15.23 -10.38
N ALA A 272 -6.49 15.58 -9.91
CA ALA A 272 -5.48 14.61 -9.49
C ALA A 272 -4.83 15.01 -8.16
N SER A 273 -4.20 14.05 -7.51
CA SER A 273 -3.39 14.25 -6.30
C SER A 273 -1.92 14.06 -6.66
N VAL A 274 -1.07 15.00 -6.26
CA VAL A 274 0.38 14.78 -6.23
C VAL A 274 0.72 13.84 -5.08
N GLY A 275 1.42 12.74 -5.37
CA GLY A 275 1.78 11.70 -4.41
C GLY A 275 2.59 12.18 -3.19
N ALA A 276 3.20 13.36 -3.26
CA ALA A 276 4.11 13.87 -2.24
C ALA A 276 3.56 15.02 -1.36
N ALA A 277 2.65 15.87 -1.86
CA ALA A 277 2.38 17.16 -1.19
C ALA A 277 1.18 17.17 -0.21
N CYS A 278 0.28 16.18 -0.24
CA CYS A 278 -0.89 16.20 0.66
C CYS A 278 -0.60 15.71 2.09
N HIS A 279 0.60 15.17 2.36
CA HIS A 279 0.95 14.64 3.69
C HIS A 279 2.24 15.21 4.28
N SER A 280 3.02 16.00 3.54
CA SER A 280 4.12 16.77 4.13
C SER A 280 3.59 18.12 4.61
N GLU A 281 3.35 18.25 5.91
CA GLU A 281 3.27 19.57 6.60
C GLU A 281 4.59 20.37 6.48
N LYS A 282 5.58 19.89 5.70
CA LYS A 282 6.94 20.41 5.55
C LYS A 282 7.42 20.35 4.08
N GLY A 283 6.86 21.22 3.24
CA GLY A 283 7.47 21.70 1.98
C GLY A 283 7.49 20.74 0.78
N ASP A 284 7.99 21.28 -0.34
CA ASP A 284 8.12 20.74 -1.71
C ASP A 284 9.05 19.50 -1.84
N ARG A 285 9.03 18.59 -0.86
CA ARG A 285 9.86 17.39 -0.90
C ARG A 285 9.22 16.33 -1.81
N PRO A 286 9.99 15.65 -2.68
CA PRO A 286 9.49 14.57 -3.51
C PRO A 286 9.10 13.34 -2.68
N SER A 287 8.36 12.43 -3.31
CA SER A 287 7.89 11.20 -2.66
C SER A 287 9.05 10.34 -2.15
N SER A 288 9.02 10.00 -0.86
CA SER A 288 9.97 9.08 -0.25
C SER A 288 9.88 7.67 -0.87
N ILE A 289 8.72 7.29 -1.42
CA ILE A 289 8.54 6.03 -2.13
C ILE A 289 9.35 6.09 -3.43
N LEU A 290 9.16 7.11 -4.27
CA LEU A 290 9.91 7.24 -5.52
C LEU A 290 11.42 7.30 -5.28
N LEU A 291 11.86 8.05 -4.27
CA LEU A 291 13.28 8.09 -3.89
C LEU A 291 13.81 6.70 -3.46
N SER A 292 13.04 5.94 -2.68
CA SER A 292 13.44 4.57 -2.27
C SER A 292 13.41 3.56 -3.44
N CYS A 293 12.68 3.87 -4.52
CA CYS A 293 12.73 3.12 -5.76
C CYS A 293 14.00 3.42 -6.60
N GLY A 294 14.81 4.40 -6.20
CA GLY A 294 15.99 4.85 -6.95
C GLY A 294 15.68 5.92 -8.01
N ILE A 295 14.48 6.51 -8.00
CA ILE A 295 14.15 7.62 -8.89
C ILE A 295 14.93 8.86 -8.43
N PRO A 296 15.69 9.53 -9.33
CA PRO A 296 16.42 10.75 -8.98
C PRO A 296 15.52 11.83 -8.39
N TYR A 297 16.09 12.67 -7.52
CA TYR A 297 15.33 13.66 -6.76
C TYR A 297 14.57 14.65 -7.66
N ASP A 298 15.26 15.18 -8.67
CA ASP A 298 14.71 16.11 -9.67
C ASP A 298 13.59 15.47 -10.50
N VAL A 299 13.74 14.21 -10.88
CA VAL A 299 12.70 13.44 -11.57
C VAL A 299 11.50 13.21 -10.64
N ALA A 300 11.73 12.79 -9.40
CA ALA A 300 10.68 12.51 -8.43
C ALA A 300 9.91 13.78 -8.01
N GLN A 301 10.55 14.96 -8.03
CA GLN A 301 9.92 16.24 -7.73
C GLN A 301 8.90 16.65 -8.80
N ASN A 302 9.10 16.21 -10.04
CA ASN A 302 8.20 16.46 -11.16
C ASN A 302 7.10 15.38 -11.32
N ALA A 303 7.00 14.45 -10.36
CA ALA A 303 6.11 13.31 -10.48
C ALA A 303 4.62 13.68 -10.36
N LEU A 304 3.83 13.06 -11.23
CA LEU A 304 2.38 13.09 -11.30
C LEU A 304 1.89 11.64 -11.25
N ARG A 305 0.80 11.39 -10.51
CA ARG A 305 0.14 10.08 -10.49
C ARG A 305 -1.29 10.21 -10.98
N LEU A 306 -1.57 9.57 -12.10
CA LEU A 306 -2.91 9.40 -12.62
C LEU A 306 -3.37 7.96 -12.44
N SER A 307 -4.64 7.80 -12.10
CA SER A 307 -5.25 6.49 -11.95
C SER A 307 -6.53 6.45 -12.75
N VAL A 308 -6.64 5.49 -13.66
CA VAL A 308 -7.84 5.28 -14.45
C VAL A 308 -8.80 4.35 -13.70
N GLY A 309 -10.08 4.41 -14.05
CA GLY A 309 -11.14 3.62 -13.47
C GLY A 309 -11.87 2.76 -14.51
N ARG A 310 -12.91 2.06 -14.05
CA ARG A 310 -13.79 1.20 -14.85
C ARG A 310 -14.54 1.94 -15.96
N ASP A 311 -14.76 3.23 -15.77
CA ASP A 311 -15.55 4.09 -16.67
C ASP A 311 -14.69 5.15 -17.37
N THR A 312 -13.36 5.15 -17.14
CA THR A 312 -12.47 6.13 -17.75
C THR A 312 -12.30 5.80 -19.23
N THR A 313 -12.61 6.75 -20.11
CA THR A 313 -12.53 6.53 -21.55
C THR A 313 -11.24 7.10 -22.14
N ARG A 314 -10.92 6.69 -23.37
CA ARG A 314 -9.82 7.30 -24.14
C ARG A 314 -10.06 8.79 -24.42
N ALA A 315 -11.33 9.22 -24.56
CA ALA A 315 -11.66 10.63 -24.72
C ALA A 315 -11.33 11.45 -23.47
N ASP A 316 -11.56 10.89 -22.28
CA ASP A 316 -11.15 11.52 -21.01
C ASP A 316 -9.62 11.66 -20.96
N VAL A 317 -8.89 10.63 -21.40
CA VAL A 317 -7.42 10.68 -21.51
C VAL A 317 -6.97 11.79 -22.47
N ASP A 318 -7.58 11.91 -23.64
CA ASP A 318 -7.24 12.95 -24.63
C ASP A 318 -7.44 14.35 -24.04
N LEU A 319 -8.53 14.58 -23.31
CA LEU A 319 -8.80 15.85 -22.63
C LEU A 319 -7.75 16.16 -21.55
N VAL A 320 -7.39 15.17 -20.73
CA VAL A 320 -6.42 15.35 -19.64
C VAL A 320 -5.01 15.58 -20.17
N VAL A 321 -4.59 14.87 -21.21
CA VAL A 321 -3.26 15.08 -21.82
C VAL A 321 -3.18 16.47 -22.46
N GLN A 322 -4.24 16.91 -23.14
CA GLN A 322 -4.29 18.26 -23.70
C GLN A 322 -4.19 19.34 -22.61
N ASP A 323 -4.89 19.18 -21.49
CA ASP A 323 -4.83 20.09 -20.35
C ASP A 323 -3.40 20.14 -19.75
N LEU A 324 -2.74 18.99 -19.60
CA LEU A 324 -1.34 18.91 -19.17
C LEU A 324 -0.39 19.65 -20.12
N VAL A 325 -0.58 19.49 -21.45
CA VAL A 325 0.24 20.19 -22.45
C VAL A 325 0.09 21.71 -22.31
N LEU A 326 -1.13 22.21 -22.14
CA LEU A 326 -1.40 23.64 -21.94
C LEU A 326 -0.79 24.15 -20.63
N ALA A 327 -0.93 23.39 -19.54
CA ALA A 327 -0.36 23.71 -18.24
C ALA A 327 1.17 23.82 -18.28
N VAL A 328 1.85 22.86 -18.93
CA VAL A 328 3.30 22.87 -19.10
C VAL A 328 3.73 24.03 -20.00
N GLY A 329 3.02 24.31 -21.09
CA GLY A 329 3.32 25.44 -21.98
C GLY A 329 3.26 26.80 -21.27
N GLN A 330 2.31 26.99 -20.36
CA GLN A 330 2.25 28.22 -19.53
C GLN A 330 3.44 28.33 -18.58
N LEU A 331 3.84 27.22 -17.94
CA LEU A 331 4.97 27.21 -17.00
C LEU A 331 6.33 27.38 -17.69
N ASP A 332 6.47 26.92 -18.94
CA ASP A 332 7.66 27.15 -19.75
C ASP A 332 7.76 28.64 -20.14
N GLN A 333 6.64 29.31 -20.45
CA GLN A 333 6.59 30.75 -20.74
C GLN A 333 6.85 31.63 -19.51
N ASP A 334 6.40 31.22 -18.33
CA ASP A 334 6.67 31.93 -17.06
C ASP A 334 8.18 31.96 -16.71
N GLN A 335 8.99 31.13 -17.35
CA GLN A 335 10.43 30.99 -17.09
C GLN A 335 11.33 31.65 -18.15
N SER A 336 10.76 32.04 -19.31
CA SER A 336 11.46 32.74 -20.41
C SER A 336 11.39 34.25 -20.25
#